data_AF-A0A1H3KYN8-F1
#
_entry.id   AF-A0A1H3KYN8-F1
#
_cell.length_a   1.000
_cell.length_b   1.000
_cell.length_c   1.000
_cell.angle_alpha   90.00
_cell.angle_beta   90.00
_cell.angle_gamma   90.00
#
_symmetry.space_group_name_H-M   'P 1'
#
loop_
_entity.id
_entity.type
_entity.pdbx_description
1 polymer ?
#
loop_
_entity_poly.entity_id
_entity_poly.type
_entity_poly.pdbx_seq_one_letter_code
_entity_poly.pdbx_strand_id
1 'polypeptide(L)'
;MTIENPRRRRRVLAAVAVSATLAVTFGTASPALAFDNQVVPISASIVSSIPTDALTLQLKQMLTNSNEYAVTTWWNTTKNFDAQSASAYLSFGGTAESNIRPSAAEAMALATALRFGSYDPVATGVSTADATAIVVRLVGSLAYRHYSVTAGGWGTSSAPAWPGSNGWQSSLWANAAGTAAWLIWDSLGSTERGYVRTMVEAEANRYLTWNPPYYRNLAGTVLSAGDTKAEEVAWDNNILQLATAMMPNHANYATWMDKRLQLSLAAVARPADVDATNGPKIVNGKRLDVWVTGSNAFNDGTVVNHGIVHPEYQTFPSLVLFGAVDQALAGKSVPYADLRGFPAFYGSIVNQTWTAGPKPAQYDVDSTVTHQINAPGGKVYAGTATGATDYTDIYYPMGNDWGNANRINFLITDVFAATIPSLYGALDAGLTQGGAYWAPIHAQKILNQQARFADGHTYLDSGENSYDGREEQVAQFAAYSYLSRLLQANGRFSVTNAAY
;
A
#
# COMPACT_ATOMS: atom_id res chain seq x y z
N MET A 1 -71.50 41.72 10.02
CA MET A 1 -72.42 42.36 9.06
C MET A 1 -71.84 42.11 7.66
N THR A 2 -72.39 41.15 6.89
CA THR A 2 -73.46 41.35 5.84
C THR A 2 -72.91 42.07 4.60
N ILE A 3 -73.18 41.75 3.32
CA ILE A 3 -74.06 40.78 2.60
C ILE A 3 -73.56 40.75 1.12
N GLU A 4 -73.70 39.75 0.22
CA GLU A 4 -74.35 38.42 0.20
C GLU A 4 -73.55 37.41 -0.69
N ASN A 5 -74.22 36.42 -1.28
CA ASN A 5 -73.83 35.49 -2.37
C ASN A 5 -75.03 35.46 -3.34
N PRO A 6 -74.90 35.16 -4.65
CA PRO A 6 -75.68 34.00 -5.11
C PRO A 6 -75.14 33.20 -6.32
N ARG A 7 -75.08 31.87 -6.11
CA ARG A 7 -75.63 30.81 -7.01
C ARG A 7 -75.00 30.65 -8.42
N ARG A 8 -75.05 29.51 -9.12
CA ARG A 8 -75.40 28.09 -8.87
C ARG A 8 -74.94 27.32 -10.12
N ARG A 9 -74.45 26.08 -9.97
CA ARG A 9 -75.04 24.89 -10.65
C ARG A 9 -74.36 23.60 -10.17
N ARG A 10 -75.19 22.62 -9.79
CA ARG A 10 -74.75 21.26 -9.43
C ARG A 10 -74.60 20.42 -10.70
N ARG A 11 -73.63 19.51 -10.71
CA ARG A 11 -73.79 18.18 -11.31
C ARG A 11 -73.33 17.14 -10.29
N VAL A 12 -74.17 16.12 -10.08
CA VAL A 12 -73.87 14.94 -9.28
C VAL A 12 -73.58 13.82 -10.27
N LEU A 13 -72.51 13.07 -10.04
CA LEU A 13 -72.28 11.76 -10.64
C LEU A 13 -71.51 10.92 -9.62
N ALA A 14 -71.99 9.70 -9.38
CA ALA A 14 -71.47 8.84 -8.32
C ALA A 14 -70.13 8.20 -8.72
N ALA A 15 -69.18 8.16 -7.80
CA ALA A 15 -67.96 7.37 -7.95
C ALA A 15 -68.19 5.96 -7.39
N VAL A 16 -68.06 4.95 -8.23
CA VAL A 16 -68.05 3.54 -7.83
C VAL A 16 -66.71 3.24 -7.15
N ALA A 17 -66.74 2.68 -5.94
CA ALA A 17 -65.55 2.17 -5.29
C ALA A 17 -65.12 0.85 -5.96
N VAL A 18 -64.00 0.89 -6.70
CA VAL A 18 -63.32 -0.31 -7.19
C VAL A 18 -62.13 -0.58 -6.28
N SER A 19 -62.23 -1.63 -5.46
CA SER A 19 -61.13 -2.11 -4.63
C SER A 19 -60.03 -2.71 -5.51
N ALA A 20 -58.94 -1.97 -5.71
CA ALA A 20 -57.72 -2.51 -6.31
C ALA A 20 -56.89 -3.23 -5.23
N THR A 21 -56.90 -4.56 -5.26
CA THR A 21 -56.03 -5.40 -4.44
C THR A 21 -54.57 -5.12 -4.81
N LEU A 22 -53.81 -4.43 -3.95
CA LEU A 22 -52.38 -4.31 -4.14
C LEU A 22 -51.73 -5.69 -3.91
N ALA A 23 -51.09 -6.23 -4.93
CA ALA A 23 -50.40 -7.50 -4.82
C ALA A 23 -49.23 -7.35 -3.84
N VAL A 24 -49.21 -8.19 -2.80
CA VAL A 24 -48.03 -8.35 -1.94
C VAL A 24 -46.94 -9.02 -2.76
N THR A 25 -46.00 -8.23 -3.24
CA THR A 25 -44.73 -8.77 -3.73
C THR A 25 -43.98 -9.35 -2.55
N PHE A 26 -43.94 -10.67 -2.45
CA PHE A 26 -42.96 -11.36 -1.62
C PHE A 26 -41.58 -11.00 -2.16
N GLY A 27 -40.95 -10.01 -1.53
CA GLY A 27 -39.53 -9.76 -1.73
C GLY A 27 -38.80 -11.04 -1.38
N THR A 28 -38.14 -11.65 -2.37
CA THR A 28 -37.15 -12.68 -2.11
C THR A 28 -36.07 -12.02 -1.29
N ALA A 29 -36.07 -12.27 0.02
CA ALA A 29 -34.96 -11.88 0.88
C ALA A 29 -33.71 -12.47 0.25
N SER A 30 -32.77 -11.62 -0.15
CA SER A 30 -31.42 -12.07 -0.51
C SER A 30 -30.95 -12.99 0.62
N PRO A 31 -30.46 -14.20 0.33
CA PRO A 31 -30.05 -15.12 1.38
C PRO A 31 -29.05 -14.39 2.26
N ALA A 32 -29.35 -14.32 3.56
CA ALA A 32 -28.42 -13.76 4.52
C ALA A 32 -27.14 -14.58 4.44
N LEU A 33 -26.10 -14.00 3.83
CA LEU A 33 -24.78 -14.62 3.81
C LEU A 33 -24.37 -14.78 5.27
N ALA A 34 -24.15 -16.04 5.69
CA ALA A 34 -23.66 -16.31 7.03
C ALA A 34 -22.28 -15.66 7.14
N PHE A 35 -22.10 -14.77 8.11
CA PHE A 35 -20.78 -14.21 8.39
C PHE A 35 -19.84 -15.34 8.79
N ASP A 36 -18.68 -15.41 8.15
CA ASP A 36 -17.59 -16.29 8.53
C ASP A 36 -16.27 -15.52 8.47
N ASN A 37 -15.27 -15.99 9.22
CA ASN A 37 -13.91 -15.47 9.14
C ASN A 37 -13.01 -16.33 8.25
N GLN A 38 -13.56 -17.03 7.25
CA GLN A 38 -12.74 -17.83 6.37
C GLN A 38 -12.00 -16.94 5.37
N VAL A 39 -10.77 -17.35 5.09
CA VAL A 39 -9.97 -16.78 4.00
C VAL A 39 -10.52 -17.32 2.69
N VAL A 40 -10.82 -16.43 1.75
CA VAL A 40 -11.15 -16.79 0.36
C VAL A 40 -9.84 -16.93 -0.41
N PRO A 41 -9.43 -18.14 -0.86
CA PRO A 41 -8.15 -18.30 -1.55
C PRO A 41 -8.11 -17.54 -2.88
N ILE A 42 -6.94 -17.00 -3.23
CA ILE A 42 -6.69 -16.38 -4.54
C ILE A 42 -6.88 -17.45 -5.62
N SER A 43 -7.69 -17.17 -6.64
CA SER A 43 -7.93 -18.10 -7.76
C SER A 43 -6.62 -18.58 -8.41
N ALA A 44 -6.54 -19.88 -8.71
CA ALA A 44 -5.45 -20.44 -9.51
C ALA A 44 -5.40 -19.86 -10.94
N SER A 45 -6.53 -19.37 -11.47
CA SER A 45 -6.63 -18.73 -12.79
C SER A 45 -6.42 -17.21 -12.77
N ILE A 46 -6.00 -16.61 -11.65
CA ILE A 46 -5.85 -15.16 -11.54
C ILE A 46 -4.84 -14.60 -12.54
N VAL A 47 -3.76 -15.32 -12.80
CA VAL A 47 -2.77 -15.06 -13.86
C VAL A 47 -2.82 -16.23 -14.84
N SER A 48 -2.99 -15.91 -16.12
CA SER A 48 -3.10 -16.85 -17.25
C SER A 48 -2.05 -16.59 -18.33
N SER A 49 -1.50 -15.36 -18.37
CA SER A 49 -0.39 -14.95 -19.21
C SER A 49 0.65 -14.17 -18.39
N ILE A 50 1.92 -14.32 -18.73
CA ILE A 50 3.03 -13.53 -18.17
C ILE A 50 3.60 -12.67 -19.31
N PRO A 51 3.59 -11.33 -19.20
CA PRO A 51 4.19 -10.47 -20.22
C PRO A 51 5.70 -10.68 -20.36
N THR A 52 6.19 -10.55 -21.59
CA THR A 52 7.61 -10.65 -21.93
C THR A 52 8.19 -9.31 -22.42
N ASP A 53 7.52 -8.20 -22.07
CA ASP A 53 8.07 -6.86 -22.30
C ASP A 53 9.31 -6.59 -21.42
N ALA A 54 10.15 -5.65 -21.85
CA ALA A 54 11.44 -5.39 -21.21
C ALA A 54 11.33 -5.08 -19.70
N LEU A 55 10.34 -4.28 -19.29
CA LEU A 55 10.14 -3.93 -17.88
C LEU A 55 9.71 -5.15 -17.06
N THR A 56 8.78 -5.96 -17.58
CA THR A 56 8.37 -7.19 -16.89
C THR A 56 9.52 -8.20 -16.76
N LEU A 57 10.41 -8.29 -17.76
CA LEU A 57 11.62 -9.11 -17.68
C LEU A 57 12.65 -8.54 -16.68
N GLN A 58 12.86 -7.22 -16.64
CA GLN A 58 13.73 -6.58 -15.64
C GLN A 58 13.23 -6.83 -14.21
N LEU A 59 11.92 -6.67 -13.96
CA LEU A 59 11.30 -6.93 -12.67
C LEU A 59 11.37 -8.41 -12.27
N LYS A 60 11.18 -9.33 -13.23
CA LYS A 60 11.41 -10.76 -13.00
C LYS A 60 12.85 -11.02 -12.58
N GLN A 61 13.85 -10.53 -13.33
CA GLN A 61 15.26 -10.75 -13.03
C GLN A 61 15.65 -10.18 -11.65
N MET A 62 15.19 -8.97 -11.33
CA MET A 62 15.44 -8.33 -10.04
C MET A 62 14.93 -9.17 -8.87
N LEU A 63 13.71 -9.70 -9.01
CA LEU A 63 13.12 -10.60 -8.04
C LEU A 63 13.83 -11.95 -8.00
N THR A 64 14.31 -12.49 -9.13
CA THR A 64 15.15 -13.71 -9.13
C THR A 64 16.45 -13.50 -8.34
N ASN A 65 17.15 -12.38 -8.58
CA ASN A 65 18.37 -12.00 -7.85
C ASN A 65 18.12 -11.85 -6.34
N SER A 66 17.05 -11.15 -5.96
CA SER A 66 16.68 -11.02 -4.53
C SER A 66 16.36 -12.38 -3.89
N ASN A 67 15.69 -13.28 -4.62
CA ASN A 67 15.41 -14.62 -4.12
C ASN A 67 16.66 -15.49 -3.97
N GLU A 68 17.67 -15.32 -4.81
CA GLU A 68 18.98 -15.98 -4.66
C GLU A 68 19.62 -15.57 -3.33
N TYR A 69 19.70 -14.28 -3.03
CA TYR A 69 20.14 -13.78 -1.73
C TYR A 69 19.29 -14.36 -0.58
N ALA A 70 17.97 -14.28 -0.72
CA ALA A 70 16.99 -14.69 0.29
C ALA A 70 17.16 -16.15 0.72
N VAL A 71 17.25 -17.09 -0.23
CA VAL A 71 17.35 -18.53 0.08
C VAL A 71 18.77 -19.02 0.36
N THR A 72 19.80 -18.19 0.11
CA THR A 72 21.22 -18.54 0.34
C THR A 72 21.83 -17.71 1.47
N THR A 73 22.50 -16.59 1.19
CA THR A 73 23.25 -15.79 2.16
C THR A 73 22.35 -15.25 3.28
N TRP A 74 21.14 -14.79 2.96
CA TRP A 74 20.22 -14.24 3.96
C TRP A 74 19.74 -15.31 4.94
N TRP A 75 19.21 -16.43 4.43
CA TRP A 75 18.66 -17.51 5.23
C TRP A 75 19.73 -18.22 6.09
N ASN A 76 20.88 -18.58 5.49
CA ASN A 76 21.92 -19.35 6.16
C ASN A 76 22.88 -18.50 7.00
N THR A 77 23.24 -17.29 6.54
CA THR A 77 24.30 -16.48 7.18
C THR A 77 23.73 -15.28 7.92
N THR A 78 22.89 -14.47 7.28
CA THR A 78 22.39 -13.19 7.86
C THR A 78 21.39 -13.43 8.99
N LYS A 79 20.47 -14.39 8.83
CA LYS A 79 19.46 -14.73 9.84
C LYS A 79 19.71 -16.08 10.53
N ASN A 80 20.54 -16.95 9.96
CA ASN A 80 20.95 -18.24 10.53
C ASN A 80 19.72 -19.11 10.92
N PHE A 81 18.76 -19.22 9.99
CA PHE A 81 17.47 -19.91 10.16
C PHE A 81 17.53 -21.41 9.83
N ASP A 82 18.52 -21.84 9.05
CA ASP A 82 18.90 -23.23 8.79
C ASP A 82 19.39 -23.94 10.07
N ALA A 83 20.22 -23.26 10.87
CA ALA A 83 20.70 -23.74 12.17
C ALA A 83 19.57 -23.97 13.18
N GLN A 84 18.37 -23.42 12.93
CA GLN A 84 17.19 -23.62 13.76
C GLN A 84 16.35 -24.85 13.34
N SER A 85 16.80 -25.68 12.40
CA SER A 85 16.06 -26.81 11.79
C SER A 85 15.33 -27.76 12.76
N ALA A 86 15.81 -27.93 13.98
CA ALA A 86 15.16 -28.75 15.01
C ALA A 86 13.84 -28.16 15.59
N SER A 87 13.59 -26.87 15.41
CA SER A 87 12.40 -26.16 15.91
C SER A 87 11.31 -26.06 14.85
N ALA A 88 10.05 -26.38 15.20
CA ALA A 88 8.92 -26.26 14.28
C ALA A 88 8.74 -24.82 13.74
N TYR A 89 8.89 -23.82 14.62
CA TYR A 89 8.80 -22.40 14.28
C TYR A 89 10.12 -21.66 14.60
N LEU A 90 10.59 -20.86 13.64
CA LEU A 90 11.79 -20.02 13.73
C LEU A 90 11.69 -19.05 14.89
N SER A 91 12.81 -18.71 15.51
CA SER A 91 12.99 -17.52 16.35
C SER A 91 13.60 -16.39 15.53
N PHE A 92 12.98 -15.21 15.55
CA PHE A 92 13.45 -14.00 14.86
C PHE A 92 14.46 -13.18 15.69
N GLY A 93 14.88 -13.67 16.86
CA GLY A 93 15.81 -12.98 17.77
C GLY A 93 15.19 -11.82 18.57
N GLY A 94 13.93 -11.50 18.36
CA GLY A 94 13.22 -10.42 19.05
C GLY A 94 11.84 -10.16 18.44
N THR A 95 11.20 -9.07 18.88
CA THR A 95 9.85 -8.64 18.44
C THR A 95 9.84 -7.23 17.84
N ALA A 96 11.02 -6.61 17.66
CA ALA A 96 11.18 -5.28 17.09
C ALA A 96 11.15 -5.30 15.55
N GLU A 97 11.14 -4.11 14.94
CA GLU A 97 11.08 -3.94 13.49
C GLU A 97 12.16 -4.76 12.77
N SER A 98 13.43 -4.60 13.14
CA SER A 98 14.57 -5.30 12.52
C SER A 98 14.54 -6.84 12.65
N ASN A 99 13.74 -7.38 13.57
CA ASN A 99 13.50 -8.82 13.70
C ASN A 99 12.39 -9.31 12.75
N ILE A 100 11.27 -8.58 12.69
CA ILE A 100 10.02 -9.08 12.10
C ILE A 100 9.79 -8.53 10.69
N ARG A 101 9.93 -7.22 10.48
CA ARG A 101 9.64 -6.55 9.20
C ARG A 101 10.42 -7.15 8.02
N PRO A 102 11.73 -7.41 8.12
CA PRO A 102 12.48 -7.92 6.99
C PRO A 102 12.10 -9.38 6.66
N SER A 103 11.88 -10.22 7.69
CA SER A 103 11.45 -11.61 7.50
C SER A 103 10.07 -11.72 6.86
N ALA A 104 9.16 -10.78 7.14
CA ALA A 104 7.85 -10.72 6.51
C ALA A 104 7.92 -10.21 5.05
N ALA A 105 8.81 -9.26 4.77
CA ALA A 105 9.07 -8.72 3.44
C ALA A 105 9.66 -9.80 2.49
N GLU A 106 10.64 -10.58 2.94
CA GLU A 106 11.17 -11.72 2.17
C GLU A 106 10.15 -12.83 1.93
N ALA A 107 9.33 -13.14 2.95
CA ALA A 107 8.26 -14.11 2.78
C ALA A 107 7.29 -13.70 1.65
N MET A 108 6.97 -12.41 1.53
CA MET A 108 6.12 -11.89 0.45
C MET A 108 6.80 -11.99 -0.92
N ALA A 109 8.09 -11.68 -0.99
CA ALA A 109 8.87 -11.77 -2.21
C ALA A 109 8.97 -13.20 -2.75
N LEU A 110 9.36 -14.14 -1.87
CA LEU A 110 9.51 -15.55 -2.20
C LEU A 110 8.17 -16.23 -2.52
N ALA A 111 7.10 -15.91 -1.77
CA ALA A 111 5.75 -16.39 -2.09
C ALA A 111 5.27 -15.93 -3.47
N THR A 112 5.52 -14.67 -3.82
CA THR A 112 5.17 -14.11 -5.15
C THR A 112 5.94 -14.83 -6.25
N ALA A 113 7.24 -15.06 -6.04
CA ALA A 113 8.11 -15.67 -7.04
C ALA A 113 7.79 -17.14 -7.30
N LEU A 114 7.48 -17.89 -6.25
CA LEU A 114 7.03 -19.29 -6.33
C LEU A 114 5.64 -19.41 -6.97
N ARG A 115 4.68 -18.53 -6.61
CA ARG A 115 3.31 -18.59 -7.17
C ARG A 115 3.25 -18.21 -8.64
N PHE A 116 4.06 -17.24 -9.08
CA PHE A 116 3.94 -16.64 -10.42
C PHE A 116 5.18 -16.79 -11.32
N GLY A 117 6.06 -17.75 -11.01
CA GLY A 117 7.08 -18.23 -11.94
C GLY A 117 8.24 -17.27 -12.22
N SER A 118 8.60 -16.42 -11.25
CA SER A 118 9.91 -15.71 -11.27
C SER A 118 10.98 -16.38 -10.40
N TYR A 119 10.62 -17.38 -9.58
CA TYR A 119 11.59 -18.23 -8.92
C TYR A 119 12.32 -19.13 -9.93
N ASP A 120 13.65 -19.20 -9.85
CA ASP A 120 14.50 -20.03 -10.70
C ASP A 120 15.39 -20.95 -9.84
N PRO A 121 15.13 -22.27 -9.81
CA PRO A 121 15.92 -23.21 -9.01
C PRO A 121 17.32 -23.48 -9.56
N VAL A 122 17.61 -23.10 -10.81
CA VAL A 122 18.94 -23.22 -11.41
C VAL A 122 19.80 -22.02 -11.04
N ALA A 123 19.25 -20.81 -11.09
CA ALA A 123 19.94 -19.60 -10.65
C ALA A 123 20.23 -19.63 -9.13
N THR A 124 19.21 -19.89 -8.32
CA THR A 124 19.31 -19.88 -6.85
C THR A 124 20.09 -21.06 -6.25
N GLY A 125 20.32 -22.13 -7.02
CA GLY A 125 20.87 -23.40 -6.51
C GLY A 125 19.99 -24.15 -5.50
N VAL A 126 18.78 -23.64 -5.19
CA VAL A 126 17.85 -24.20 -4.20
C VAL A 126 16.58 -24.68 -4.91
N SER A 127 16.12 -25.90 -4.60
CA SER A 127 14.97 -26.47 -5.30
C SER A 127 13.68 -25.70 -4.98
N THR A 128 12.72 -25.70 -5.92
CA THR A 128 11.39 -25.10 -5.71
C THR A 128 10.68 -25.69 -4.48
N ALA A 129 10.93 -26.96 -4.14
CA ALA A 129 10.36 -27.61 -2.97
C ALA A 129 10.97 -27.09 -1.66
N ASP A 130 12.29 -26.93 -1.61
CA ASP A 130 13.00 -26.40 -0.44
C ASP A 130 12.68 -24.91 -0.22
N ALA A 131 12.62 -24.12 -1.29
CA ALA A 131 12.17 -22.74 -1.27
C ALA A 131 10.70 -22.61 -0.80
N THR A 132 9.82 -23.53 -1.23
CA THR A 132 8.45 -23.60 -0.72
C THR A 132 8.43 -23.91 0.78
N ALA A 133 9.27 -24.83 1.25
CA ALA A 133 9.39 -25.14 2.67
C ALA A 133 9.93 -23.94 3.48
N ILE A 134 10.89 -23.18 2.94
CA ILE A 134 11.39 -21.92 3.53
C ILE A 134 10.25 -20.92 3.72
N VAL A 135 9.48 -20.60 2.68
CA VAL A 135 8.40 -19.60 2.81
C VAL A 135 7.24 -20.08 3.69
N VAL A 136 6.85 -21.36 3.63
CA VAL A 136 5.87 -21.97 4.56
C VAL A 136 6.34 -21.81 6.00
N ARG A 137 7.63 -22.07 6.27
CA ARG A 137 8.22 -21.95 7.59
C ARG A 137 8.32 -20.50 8.06
N LEU A 138 8.64 -19.54 7.18
CA LEU A 138 8.61 -18.10 7.48
C LEU A 138 7.20 -17.66 7.88
N VAL A 139 6.19 -17.84 7.03
CA VAL A 139 4.84 -17.33 7.31
C VAL A 139 4.18 -18.03 8.50
N GLY A 140 4.40 -19.34 8.65
CA GLY A 140 3.93 -20.09 9.82
C GLY A 140 4.57 -19.58 11.12
N SER A 141 5.87 -19.28 11.11
CA SER A 141 6.59 -18.75 12.28
C SER A 141 6.21 -17.31 12.60
N LEU A 142 6.04 -16.45 11.58
CA LEU A 142 5.58 -15.06 11.74
C LEU A 142 4.21 -15.03 12.41
N ALA A 143 3.24 -15.77 11.87
CA ALA A 143 1.89 -15.84 12.41
C ALA A 143 1.85 -16.52 13.79
N TYR A 144 2.58 -17.62 14.00
CA TYR A 144 2.68 -18.28 15.30
C TYR A 144 3.21 -17.34 16.39
N ARG A 145 4.22 -16.51 16.07
CA ARG A 145 4.83 -15.57 17.03
C ARG A 145 4.10 -14.24 17.19
N HIS A 146 2.96 -14.05 16.54
CA HIS A 146 2.14 -12.86 16.76
C HIS A 146 1.46 -12.92 18.14
N TYR A 147 1.27 -11.79 18.81
CA TYR A 147 0.73 -11.72 20.17
C TYR A 147 -0.67 -12.36 20.31
N SER A 148 -1.46 -12.35 19.23
CA SER A 148 -2.82 -12.94 19.21
C SER A 148 -2.83 -14.47 19.15
N VAL A 149 -1.66 -15.09 18.91
CA VAL A 149 -1.47 -16.54 18.84
C VAL A 149 -0.59 -17.05 19.98
N THR A 150 0.53 -16.36 20.25
CA THR A 150 1.47 -16.70 21.32
C THR A 150 1.65 -15.53 22.28
N ALA A 151 1.45 -15.78 23.57
CA ALA A 151 1.67 -14.78 24.63
C ALA A 151 3.14 -14.27 24.63
N GLY A 152 3.33 -12.95 24.68
CA GLY A 152 4.65 -12.33 24.53
C GLY A 152 5.16 -12.26 23.08
N GLY A 153 4.31 -12.57 22.10
CA GLY A 153 4.57 -12.39 20.67
C GLY A 153 4.69 -10.92 20.23
N TRP A 154 5.06 -10.72 18.97
CA TRP A 154 5.15 -9.39 18.35
C TRP A 154 3.75 -8.85 17.98
N GLY A 155 3.65 -7.53 17.74
CA GLY A 155 2.38 -6.83 17.52
C GLY A 155 1.67 -6.46 18.83
N THR A 156 0.48 -5.87 18.74
CA THR A 156 -0.31 -5.49 19.94
C THR A 156 -1.81 -5.33 19.64
N SER A 157 -2.63 -5.34 20.69
CA SER A 157 -4.10 -5.23 20.61
C SER A 157 -4.66 -3.82 20.44
N SER A 158 -3.80 -2.80 20.41
CA SER A 158 -4.17 -1.39 20.24
C SER A 158 -3.53 -0.78 18.99
N ALA A 159 -4.22 0.16 18.33
CA ALA A 159 -3.55 1.08 17.41
C ALA A 159 -2.42 1.85 18.13
N PRO A 160 -1.37 2.31 17.41
CA PRO A 160 -0.28 3.05 18.05
C PRO A 160 -0.79 4.39 18.60
N ALA A 161 -0.26 4.79 19.75
CA ALA A 161 -0.62 6.06 20.37
C ALA A 161 0.12 7.25 19.72
N TRP A 162 1.35 7.00 19.27
CA TRP A 162 2.25 7.88 18.52
C TRP A 162 3.36 7.05 17.85
N PRO A 163 4.19 7.62 16.97
CA PRO A 163 5.28 6.89 16.28
C PRO A 163 6.27 6.26 17.25
N GLY A 164 6.81 5.10 16.88
CA GLY A 164 7.73 4.34 17.73
C GLY A 164 7.12 3.81 19.03
N SER A 165 5.81 4.00 19.28
CA SER A 165 5.12 3.35 20.38
C SER A 165 4.82 1.86 20.09
N ASN A 166 4.41 1.11 21.09
CA ASN A 166 4.15 -0.33 20.94
C ASN A 166 3.14 -0.62 19.81
N GLY A 167 3.53 -1.52 18.89
CA GLY A 167 2.72 -1.86 17.71
C GLY A 167 2.73 -0.84 16.58
N TRP A 168 3.62 0.15 16.60
CA TRP A 168 3.91 0.98 15.42
C TRP A 168 4.44 0.09 14.28
N GLN A 169 3.96 0.33 13.06
CA GLN A 169 4.22 -0.45 11.84
C GLN A 169 3.87 -1.96 11.84
N SER A 170 3.47 -2.60 12.94
CA SER A 170 3.25 -4.07 12.96
C SER A 170 2.17 -4.53 11.96
N SER A 171 1.28 -3.62 11.52
CA SER A 171 0.31 -3.84 10.45
C SER A 171 0.92 -3.98 9.05
N LEU A 172 2.01 -3.26 8.77
CA LEU A 172 2.78 -3.43 7.52
C LEU A 172 3.45 -4.81 7.51
N TRP A 173 3.98 -5.25 8.66
CA TRP A 173 4.64 -6.55 8.79
C TRP A 173 3.61 -7.69 8.69
N ALA A 174 2.45 -7.52 9.32
CA ALA A 174 1.32 -8.44 9.23
C ALA A 174 0.68 -8.48 7.83
N ASN A 175 0.63 -7.35 7.10
CA ASN A 175 0.25 -7.33 5.68
C ASN A 175 1.23 -8.19 4.86
N ALA A 176 2.54 -7.92 4.95
CA ALA A 176 3.54 -8.68 4.18
C ALA A 176 3.48 -10.19 4.47
N ALA A 177 3.43 -10.58 5.76
CA ALA A 177 3.32 -11.97 6.18
C ALA A 177 1.98 -12.62 5.76
N GLY A 178 0.87 -11.88 5.85
CA GLY A 178 -0.46 -12.35 5.48
C GLY A 178 -0.64 -12.50 3.96
N THR A 179 -0.15 -11.54 3.17
CA THR A 179 -0.14 -11.61 1.70
C THR A 179 0.74 -12.76 1.23
N ALA A 180 1.93 -12.96 1.83
CA ALA A 180 2.76 -14.12 1.59
C ALA A 180 2.00 -15.44 1.83
N ALA A 181 1.36 -15.56 2.99
CA ALA A 181 0.57 -16.73 3.34
C ALA A 181 -0.64 -16.95 2.42
N TRP A 182 -1.29 -15.88 1.94
CA TRP A 182 -2.42 -15.96 1.02
C TRP A 182 -1.99 -16.38 -0.39
N LEU A 183 -0.79 -15.97 -0.83
CA LEU A 183 -0.17 -16.41 -2.08
C LEU A 183 0.19 -17.91 -2.07
N ILE A 184 0.65 -18.46 -0.95
CA ILE A 184 0.95 -19.90 -0.80
C ILE A 184 -0.08 -20.67 0.04
N TRP A 185 -1.33 -20.19 0.09
CA TRP A 185 -2.36 -20.68 1.03
C TRP A 185 -2.57 -22.20 0.98
N ASP A 186 -2.55 -22.77 -0.23
CA ASP A 186 -2.76 -24.20 -0.47
C ASP A 186 -1.62 -25.08 0.08
N SER A 187 -0.42 -24.53 0.25
CA SER A 187 0.76 -25.20 0.85
C SER A 187 0.74 -25.17 2.39
N LEU A 188 -0.12 -24.38 3.02
CA LEU A 188 -0.17 -24.24 4.49
C LEU A 188 -1.02 -25.33 5.15
N GLY A 189 -0.56 -25.80 6.32
CA GLY A 189 -1.34 -26.66 7.21
C GLY A 189 -2.56 -25.95 7.79
N SER A 190 -3.53 -26.71 8.31
CA SER A 190 -4.73 -26.15 8.95
C SER A 190 -4.41 -25.29 10.17
N THR A 191 -3.36 -25.64 10.91
CA THR A 191 -2.84 -24.89 12.05
C THR A 191 -2.29 -23.52 11.61
N GLU A 192 -1.38 -23.49 10.63
CA GLU A 192 -0.76 -22.27 10.11
C GLU A 192 -1.81 -21.34 9.47
N ARG A 193 -2.76 -21.89 8.71
CA ARG A 193 -3.92 -21.13 8.20
C ARG A 193 -4.75 -20.49 9.33
N GLY A 194 -4.90 -21.22 10.44
CA GLY A 194 -5.52 -20.71 11.66
C GLY A 194 -4.77 -19.51 12.23
N TYR A 195 -3.46 -19.64 12.43
CA TYR A 195 -2.61 -18.57 12.95
C TYR A 195 -2.59 -17.33 12.07
N VAL A 196 -2.44 -17.49 10.74
CA VAL A 196 -2.42 -16.37 9.79
C VAL A 196 -3.72 -15.56 9.86
N ARG A 197 -4.87 -16.24 9.86
CA ARG A 197 -6.17 -15.59 10.06
C ARG A 197 -6.22 -14.82 11.38
N THR A 198 -5.84 -15.45 12.49
CA THR A 198 -5.88 -14.84 13.82
C THR A 198 -4.93 -13.63 13.94
N MET A 199 -3.81 -13.63 13.23
CA MET A 199 -2.91 -12.48 13.10
C MET A 199 -3.56 -11.34 12.32
N VAL A 200 -4.05 -11.61 11.10
CA VAL A 200 -4.64 -10.58 10.22
C VAL A 200 -5.92 -9.97 10.82
N GLU A 201 -6.79 -10.79 11.41
CA GLU A 201 -8.01 -10.32 12.09
C GLU A 201 -7.68 -9.41 13.29
N ALA A 202 -6.69 -9.79 14.10
CA ALA A 202 -6.29 -9.04 15.29
C ALA A 202 -5.65 -7.68 14.96
N GLU A 203 -4.73 -7.65 13.99
CA GLU A 203 -4.10 -6.41 13.53
C GLU A 203 -5.10 -5.50 12.78
N ALA A 204 -6.07 -6.05 12.03
CA ALA A 204 -7.14 -5.25 11.43
C ALA A 204 -8.11 -4.65 12.47
N ASN A 205 -8.44 -5.40 13.53
CA ASN A 205 -9.40 -4.97 14.54
C ASN A 205 -8.92 -3.80 15.42
N ARG A 206 -7.60 -3.61 15.58
CA ARG A 206 -7.06 -2.57 16.48
C ARG A 206 -7.29 -1.12 16.01
N TYR A 207 -7.65 -0.92 14.73
CA TYR A 207 -7.93 0.40 14.14
C TYR A 207 -9.40 0.81 14.10
N LEU A 208 -10.34 -0.08 14.47
CA LEU A 208 -11.77 0.17 14.30
C LEU A 208 -12.24 1.47 14.97
N THR A 209 -11.65 1.83 16.12
CA THR A 209 -11.91 3.07 16.87
C THR A 209 -10.78 4.10 16.79
N TRP A 210 -9.72 3.85 16.01
CA TRP A 210 -8.58 4.76 15.87
C TRP A 210 -8.91 5.94 14.96
N ASN A 211 -8.44 7.13 15.32
CA ASN A 211 -8.53 8.31 14.48
C ASN A 211 -7.15 8.54 13.84
N PRO A 212 -7.06 8.78 12.52
CA PRO A 212 -5.78 9.06 11.89
C PRO A 212 -5.13 10.33 12.50
N PRO A 213 -3.83 10.32 12.82
CA PRO A 213 -3.10 11.52 13.16
C PRO A 213 -3.02 12.44 11.95
N TYR A 214 -3.03 13.76 12.21
CA TYR A 214 -2.89 14.78 11.16
C TYR A 214 -1.68 15.67 11.37
N TYR A 215 -1.00 16.02 10.27
CA TYR A 215 0.06 17.04 10.26
C TYR A 215 -0.49 18.44 10.51
N ARG A 216 -1.61 18.79 9.84
CA ARG A 216 -2.33 20.05 10.06
C ARG A 216 -3.81 19.82 10.30
N ASN A 217 -4.38 20.59 11.22
CA ASN A 217 -5.84 20.68 11.40
C ASN A 217 -6.50 21.48 10.25
N LEU A 218 -7.83 21.57 10.25
CA LEU A 218 -8.61 22.35 9.27
C LEU A 218 -8.27 23.85 9.23
N ALA A 219 -7.71 24.42 10.32
CA ALA A 219 -7.27 25.81 10.38
C ALA A 219 -5.83 26.01 9.85
N GLY A 220 -5.17 24.95 9.37
CA GLY A 220 -3.79 24.98 8.90
C GLY A 220 -2.72 24.96 10.01
N THR A 221 -3.11 24.86 11.30
CA THR A 221 -2.17 24.76 12.41
C THR A 221 -1.42 23.44 12.36
N VAL A 222 -0.08 23.48 12.39
CA VAL A 222 0.77 22.29 12.50
C VAL A 222 0.58 21.65 13.87
N LEU A 223 0.30 20.34 13.86
CA LEU A 223 0.12 19.48 15.04
C LEU A 223 1.32 18.54 15.26
N SER A 224 2.04 18.22 14.18
CA SER A 224 3.19 17.32 14.16
C SER A 224 4.33 18.01 13.40
N ALA A 225 5.19 18.76 14.09
CA ALA A 225 6.24 19.51 13.43
C ALA A 225 7.32 18.58 12.85
N GLY A 226 7.68 18.79 11.57
CA GLY A 226 8.76 18.07 10.90
C GLY A 226 8.40 16.68 10.39
N ASP A 227 7.15 16.27 10.53
CA ASP A 227 6.66 14.93 10.23
C ASP A 227 5.18 15.01 9.81
N THR A 228 4.93 14.67 8.55
CA THR A 228 3.63 14.86 7.91
C THR A 228 2.60 13.75 8.15
N LYS A 229 2.95 12.66 8.86
CA LYS A 229 2.03 11.52 9.12
C LYS A 229 1.49 10.81 7.87
N ALA A 230 2.06 11.05 6.70
CA ALA A 230 1.50 10.59 5.43
C ALA A 230 1.75 9.09 5.24
N GLU A 231 3.01 8.70 5.36
CA GLU A 231 3.49 7.33 5.27
C GLU A 231 3.03 6.47 6.45
N GLU A 232 2.94 7.04 7.65
CA GLU A 232 2.59 6.28 8.85
C GLU A 232 1.15 5.79 8.80
N VAL A 233 0.23 6.68 8.39
CA VAL A 233 -1.17 6.31 8.16
C VAL A 233 -1.29 5.29 7.01
N ALA A 234 -0.40 5.33 6.01
CA ALA A 234 -0.36 4.32 4.95
C ALA A 234 0.17 2.95 5.45
N TRP A 235 1.22 2.91 6.29
CA TRP A 235 1.71 1.67 6.91
C TRP A 235 0.63 0.98 7.76
N ASP A 236 -0.06 1.77 8.58
CA ASP A 236 -1.11 1.27 9.47
C ASP A 236 -2.35 0.80 8.69
N ASN A 237 -2.67 1.44 7.56
CA ASN A 237 -3.79 1.05 6.69
C ASN A 237 -3.60 -0.31 5.99
N ASN A 238 -2.37 -0.74 5.70
CA ASN A 238 -2.12 -1.92 4.87
C ASN A 238 -2.77 -3.21 5.41
N ILE A 239 -2.97 -3.37 6.72
CA ILE A 239 -3.63 -4.58 7.23
C ILE A 239 -5.14 -4.60 6.92
N LEU A 240 -5.81 -3.44 6.94
CA LEU A 240 -7.23 -3.33 6.56
C LEU A 240 -7.41 -3.60 5.07
N GLN A 241 -6.41 -3.23 4.27
CA GLN A 241 -6.38 -3.51 2.84
C GLN A 241 -6.36 -5.01 2.55
N LEU A 242 -5.47 -5.76 3.21
CA LEU A 242 -5.42 -7.22 3.12
C LEU A 242 -6.66 -7.88 3.72
N ALA A 243 -7.06 -7.51 4.94
CA ALA A 243 -8.20 -8.14 5.64
C ALA A 243 -9.51 -8.05 4.82
N THR A 244 -9.76 -6.92 4.17
CA THR A 244 -10.94 -6.73 3.31
C THR A 244 -10.85 -7.49 1.97
N ALA A 245 -9.66 -7.77 1.45
CA ALA A 245 -9.48 -8.61 0.27
C ALA A 245 -9.58 -10.11 0.61
N MET A 246 -8.89 -10.52 1.67
CA MET A 246 -8.65 -11.90 2.09
C MET A 246 -9.84 -12.54 2.83
N MET A 247 -10.58 -11.76 3.64
CA MET A 247 -11.72 -12.24 4.45
C MET A 247 -13.00 -11.41 4.17
N PRO A 248 -13.55 -11.45 2.94
CA PRO A 248 -14.64 -10.57 2.52
C PRO A 248 -16.02 -10.89 3.15
N ASN A 249 -16.17 -12.05 3.80
CA ASN A 249 -17.41 -12.46 4.47
C ASN A 249 -17.39 -12.16 5.99
N HIS A 250 -16.32 -11.53 6.48
CA HIS A 250 -16.14 -11.27 7.90
C HIS A 250 -17.20 -10.32 8.47
N ALA A 251 -17.63 -10.54 9.72
CA ALA A 251 -18.60 -9.68 10.39
C ALA A 251 -18.16 -8.20 10.47
N ASN A 252 -16.85 -7.95 10.59
CA ASN A 252 -16.27 -6.60 10.60
C ASN A 252 -15.94 -6.06 9.20
N TYR A 253 -16.23 -6.76 8.10
CA TYR A 253 -15.83 -6.35 6.75
C TYR A 253 -16.23 -4.91 6.41
N ALA A 254 -17.48 -4.53 6.68
CA ALA A 254 -17.97 -3.17 6.41
C ALA A 254 -17.20 -2.12 7.23
N THR A 255 -16.93 -2.39 8.51
CA THR A 255 -16.19 -1.47 9.39
C THR A 255 -14.70 -1.39 9.04
N TRP A 256 -14.08 -2.50 8.65
CA TRP A 256 -12.72 -2.52 8.11
C TRP A 256 -12.61 -1.75 6.81
N MET A 257 -13.60 -1.90 5.91
CA MET A 257 -13.66 -1.15 4.65
C MET A 257 -13.82 0.34 4.92
N ASP A 258 -14.75 0.74 5.79
CA ASP A 258 -14.95 2.16 6.13
C ASP A 258 -13.68 2.79 6.72
N LYS A 259 -13.01 2.08 7.63
CA LYS A 259 -11.74 2.52 8.20
C LYS A 259 -10.61 2.57 7.16
N ARG A 260 -10.51 1.57 6.26
CA ARG A 260 -9.56 1.55 5.13
C ARG A 260 -9.70 2.81 4.28
N LEU A 261 -10.91 3.13 3.84
CA LEU A 261 -11.18 4.30 3.00
C LEU A 261 -10.82 5.61 3.72
N GLN A 262 -11.12 5.71 5.02
CA GLN A 262 -10.70 6.84 5.85
C GLN A 262 -9.17 6.98 5.91
N LEU A 263 -8.43 5.90 6.21
CA LEU A 263 -6.98 5.96 6.36
C LEU A 263 -6.28 6.19 5.00
N SER A 264 -6.72 5.53 3.92
CA SER A 264 -6.26 5.80 2.56
C SER A 264 -6.38 7.28 2.20
N LEU A 265 -7.51 7.91 2.52
CA LEU A 265 -7.74 9.33 2.24
C LEU A 265 -6.99 10.27 3.19
N ALA A 266 -6.85 9.91 4.47
CA ALA A 266 -6.12 10.70 5.45
C ALA A 266 -4.63 10.78 5.11
N ALA A 267 -4.01 9.65 4.72
CA ALA A 267 -2.61 9.57 4.31
C ALA A 267 -2.29 10.57 3.17
N VAL A 268 -3.18 10.69 2.18
CA VAL A 268 -3.00 11.57 1.02
C VAL A 268 -3.68 12.95 1.14
N ALA A 269 -4.21 13.31 2.30
CA ALA A 269 -5.01 14.52 2.46
C ALA A 269 -4.16 15.80 2.35
N ARG A 270 -4.61 16.75 1.54
CA ARG A 270 -3.95 18.06 1.32
C ARG A 270 -4.87 19.21 1.79
N PRO A 271 -4.36 20.41 2.10
CA PRO A 271 -5.21 21.55 2.47
C PRO A 271 -6.37 21.83 1.50
N ALA A 272 -6.15 21.76 0.18
CA ALA A 272 -7.20 21.94 -0.85
C ALA A 272 -8.23 20.80 -0.92
N ASP A 273 -7.99 19.69 -0.23
CA ASP A 273 -8.89 18.54 -0.16
C ASP A 273 -9.85 18.61 1.06
N VAL A 274 -9.51 19.39 2.09
CA VAL A 274 -10.35 19.68 3.26
C VAL A 274 -10.98 21.08 3.26
N ASP A 275 -10.64 21.90 2.28
CA ASP A 275 -11.26 23.22 2.08
C ASP A 275 -12.71 23.09 1.58
N ALA A 276 -13.66 23.47 2.45
CA ALA A 276 -15.09 23.43 2.20
C ALA A 276 -15.55 24.31 1.02
N THR A 277 -14.75 25.30 0.59
CA THR A 277 -15.07 26.15 -0.57
C THR A 277 -14.91 25.42 -1.91
N ASN A 278 -14.12 24.33 -1.96
CA ASN A 278 -13.90 23.51 -3.16
C ASN A 278 -15.07 22.56 -3.49
N GLY A 279 -16.20 22.67 -2.78
CA GLY A 279 -17.43 21.92 -3.03
C GLY A 279 -17.39 20.45 -2.59
N PRO A 280 -18.55 19.78 -2.53
CA PRO A 280 -18.65 18.39 -2.08
C PRO A 280 -18.07 17.43 -3.13
N LYS A 281 -16.82 17.00 -2.93
CA LYS A 281 -16.20 15.90 -3.69
C LYS A 281 -16.66 14.56 -3.11
N ILE A 282 -17.41 13.75 -3.88
CA ILE A 282 -17.87 12.42 -3.44
C ILE A 282 -16.83 11.35 -3.76
N VAL A 283 -16.33 10.68 -2.73
CA VAL A 283 -15.38 9.56 -2.81
C VAL A 283 -15.99 8.36 -2.09
N ASN A 284 -16.12 7.24 -2.79
CA ASN A 284 -16.71 5.99 -2.29
C ASN A 284 -18.00 6.20 -1.47
N GLY A 285 -18.93 6.96 -2.05
CA GLY A 285 -20.26 7.22 -1.49
C GLY A 285 -20.37 8.34 -0.46
N LYS A 286 -19.28 8.83 0.15
CA LYS A 286 -19.33 9.95 1.12
C LYS A 286 -18.59 11.19 0.59
N ARG A 287 -18.87 12.35 1.18
CA ARG A 287 -18.10 13.58 0.90
C ARG A 287 -16.69 13.46 1.48
N LEU A 288 -15.72 14.07 0.82
CA LEU A 288 -14.32 14.07 1.24
C LEU A 288 -14.12 14.67 2.65
N ASP A 289 -14.85 15.74 2.98
CA ASP A 289 -14.84 16.39 4.29
C ASP A 289 -15.62 15.63 5.39
N VAL A 290 -16.22 14.48 5.05
CA VAL A 290 -16.74 13.49 6.02
C VAL A 290 -15.69 12.40 6.30
N TRP A 291 -14.78 12.14 5.36
CA TRP A 291 -13.69 11.18 5.55
C TRP A 291 -12.54 11.74 6.39
N VAL A 292 -12.12 12.98 6.10
CA VAL A 292 -10.89 13.59 6.62
C VAL A 292 -11.11 14.94 7.31
N THR A 293 -10.38 15.17 8.40
CA THR A 293 -10.49 16.37 9.27
C THR A 293 -9.17 17.14 9.43
N GLY A 294 -8.24 16.92 8.50
CA GLY A 294 -6.92 17.54 8.46
C GLY A 294 -6.17 17.17 7.18
N SER A 295 -4.89 17.54 7.10
CA SER A 295 -4.02 17.22 5.95
C SER A 295 -2.68 16.66 6.39
N ASN A 296 -2.16 15.69 5.63
CA ASN A 296 -0.89 14.99 5.79
C ASN A 296 0.07 15.20 4.59
N ALA A 297 -0.23 16.17 3.72
CA ALA A 297 0.66 16.55 2.62
C ALA A 297 0.52 18.03 2.29
N PHE A 298 1.45 18.57 1.51
CA PHE A 298 1.33 19.90 0.90
C PHE A 298 0.49 19.84 -0.38
N ASN A 299 -0.03 20.99 -0.83
CA ASN A 299 -0.95 21.04 -1.97
C ASN A 299 -0.32 20.56 -3.29
N ASP A 300 0.99 20.74 -3.45
CA ASP A 300 1.78 20.24 -4.58
C ASP A 300 2.00 18.73 -4.56
N GLY A 301 1.72 18.04 -3.44
CA GLY A 301 2.00 16.61 -3.26
C GLY A 301 3.34 16.32 -2.60
N THR A 302 4.07 17.33 -2.12
CA THR A 302 5.25 17.10 -1.28
C THR A 302 4.87 16.68 0.14
N VAL A 303 5.77 15.94 0.77
CA VAL A 303 5.71 15.56 2.19
C VAL A 303 6.99 15.97 2.90
N VAL A 304 6.87 16.19 4.20
CA VAL A 304 8.00 16.44 5.10
C VAL A 304 8.10 15.26 6.05
N ASN A 305 9.31 14.74 6.21
CA ASN A 305 9.66 13.83 7.30
C ASN A 305 11.07 14.14 7.79
N HIS A 306 11.36 13.81 9.05
CA HIS A 306 12.65 14.12 9.70
C HIS A 306 13.06 15.61 9.58
N GLY A 307 12.09 16.53 9.46
CA GLY A 307 12.33 17.97 9.27
C GLY A 307 12.76 18.38 7.84
N ILE A 308 12.70 17.49 6.85
CA ILE A 308 13.07 17.77 5.46
C ILE A 308 11.96 17.39 4.47
N VAL A 309 11.88 18.07 3.33
CA VAL A 309 11.10 17.55 2.19
C VAL A 309 11.81 16.30 1.67
N HIS A 310 11.13 15.17 1.74
CA HIS A 310 11.79 13.87 1.62
C HIS A 310 11.22 13.04 0.46
N PRO A 311 11.87 13.04 -0.73
CA PRO A 311 11.44 12.26 -1.89
C PRO A 311 11.17 10.78 -1.64
N GLU A 312 11.98 10.08 -0.83
CA GLU A 312 11.67 8.67 -0.53
C GLU A 312 10.32 8.50 0.18
N TYR A 313 10.06 9.26 1.25
CA TYR A 313 8.75 9.23 1.91
C TYR A 313 7.63 9.70 0.98
N GLN A 314 7.88 10.59 0.02
CA GLN A 314 6.88 10.99 -0.98
C GLN A 314 6.39 9.83 -1.87
N THR A 315 7.10 8.71 -1.90
CA THR A 315 6.66 7.46 -2.57
C THR A 315 5.60 6.68 -1.80
N PHE A 316 5.24 7.08 -0.56
CA PHE A 316 4.27 6.37 0.27
C PHE A 316 2.91 6.05 -0.37
N PRO A 317 2.36 6.80 -1.37
CA PRO A 317 1.10 6.42 -2.00
C PRO A 317 1.16 5.04 -2.65
N SER A 318 2.36 4.55 -3.00
CA SER A 318 2.57 3.16 -3.44
C SER A 318 2.21 2.14 -2.36
N LEU A 319 2.41 2.44 -1.08
CA LEU A 319 1.93 1.61 0.03
C LEU A 319 0.40 1.58 0.07
N VAL A 320 -0.27 2.72 -0.16
CA VAL A 320 -1.75 2.75 -0.29
C VAL A 320 -2.21 1.89 -1.49
N LEU A 321 -1.42 1.84 -2.57
CA LEU A 321 -1.71 1.01 -3.74
C LEU A 321 -1.44 -0.49 -3.55
N PHE A 322 -0.84 -0.95 -2.45
CA PHE A 322 -0.83 -2.39 -2.10
C PHE A 322 -2.28 -2.91 -2.02
N GLY A 323 -3.19 -2.12 -1.45
CA GLY A 323 -4.61 -2.43 -1.43
C GLY A 323 -5.27 -2.53 -2.81
N ALA A 324 -4.71 -1.91 -3.86
CA ALA A 324 -5.20 -2.10 -5.23
C ALA A 324 -4.77 -3.48 -5.78
N VAL A 325 -3.54 -3.91 -5.46
CA VAL A 325 -3.03 -5.26 -5.76
C VAL A 325 -3.84 -6.33 -5.00
N ASP A 326 -4.07 -6.15 -3.71
CA ASP A 326 -4.85 -7.08 -2.87
C ASP A 326 -6.29 -7.25 -3.39
N GLN A 327 -6.97 -6.16 -3.76
CA GLN A 327 -8.33 -6.23 -4.33
C GLN A 327 -8.33 -6.92 -5.70
N ALA A 328 -7.33 -6.67 -6.55
CA ALA A 328 -7.20 -7.35 -7.84
C ALA A 328 -6.95 -8.87 -7.66
N LEU A 329 -6.16 -9.29 -6.67
CA LEU A 329 -5.99 -10.70 -6.30
C LEU A 329 -7.31 -11.34 -5.82
N ALA A 330 -8.13 -10.59 -5.06
CA ALA A 330 -9.46 -11.01 -4.63
C ALA A 330 -10.52 -11.01 -5.76
N GLY A 331 -10.18 -10.55 -6.97
CA GLY A 331 -11.14 -10.39 -8.08
C GLY A 331 -12.18 -9.29 -7.82
N LYS A 332 -11.83 -8.28 -7.02
CA LYS A 332 -12.70 -7.18 -6.57
C LYS A 332 -12.27 -5.85 -7.21
N SER A 333 -13.19 -4.90 -7.27
CA SER A 333 -12.87 -3.54 -7.70
C SER A 333 -12.15 -2.75 -6.61
N VAL A 334 -11.11 -2.03 -7.03
CA VAL A 334 -10.32 -1.12 -6.20
C VAL A 334 -11.17 0.10 -5.83
N PRO A 335 -11.28 0.47 -4.54
CA PRO A 335 -11.89 1.73 -4.14
C PRO A 335 -11.11 2.93 -4.70
N TYR A 336 -11.80 3.91 -5.29
CA TYR A 336 -11.16 5.13 -5.78
C TYR A 336 -10.41 5.91 -4.68
N ALA A 337 -10.82 5.79 -3.41
CA ALA A 337 -10.11 6.32 -2.26
C ALA A 337 -8.61 5.96 -2.23
N ASP A 338 -8.26 4.71 -2.58
CA ASP A 338 -6.87 4.23 -2.57
C ASP A 338 -6.02 4.86 -3.69
N LEU A 339 -6.67 5.27 -4.79
CA LEU A 339 -6.03 5.80 -6.00
C LEU A 339 -5.92 7.33 -6.00
N ARG A 340 -6.85 8.01 -5.30
CA ARG A 340 -7.15 9.43 -5.47
C ARG A 340 -5.93 10.35 -5.31
N GLY A 341 -5.09 10.08 -4.31
CA GLY A 341 -3.95 10.95 -3.99
C GLY A 341 -2.81 10.85 -4.98
N PHE A 342 -2.55 9.62 -5.45
CA PHE A 342 -1.32 9.23 -6.14
C PHE A 342 -0.87 10.20 -7.26
N PRO A 343 -1.74 10.70 -8.17
CA PRO A 343 -1.31 11.59 -9.26
C PRO A 343 -0.64 12.89 -8.80
N ALA A 344 -1.00 13.42 -7.61
CA ALA A 344 -0.40 14.63 -7.07
C ALA A 344 1.05 14.41 -6.61
N PHE A 345 1.28 13.35 -5.82
CA PHE A 345 2.59 13.01 -5.28
C PHE A 345 3.54 12.58 -6.40
N TYR A 346 3.07 11.74 -7.33
CA TYR A 346 3.86 11.32 -8.48
C TYR A 346 4.15 12.48 -9.44
N GLY A 347 3.16 13.34 -9.69
CA GLY A 347 3.34 14.57 -10.46
C GLY A 347 4.40 15.50 -9.87
N SER A 348 4.47 15.64 -8.54
CA SER A 348 5.54 16.40 -7.88
C SER A 348 6.91 15.75 -8.09
N ILE A 349 7.07 14.44 -7.86
CA ILE A 349 8.35 13.72 -8.08
C ILE A 349 8.87 13.94 -9.52
N VAL A 350 7.98 13.80 -10.52
CA VAL A 350 8.34 13.86 -11.94
C VAL A 350 8.54 15.29 -12.46
N ASN A 351 7.72 16.26 -12.00
CA ASN A 351 7.64 17.59 -12.62
C ASN A 351 8.09 18.78 -11.75
N GLN A 352 8.19 18.64 -10.43
CA GLN A 352 8.58 19.75 -9.57
C GLN A 352 10.06 20.08 -9.75
N THR A 353 10.33 21.27 -10.31
CA THR A 353 11.68 21.82 -10.42
C THR A 353 11.98 22.67 -9.19
N TRP A 354 13.02 22.29 -8.47
CA TRP A 354 13.52 22.95 -7.27
C TRP A 354 14.62 23.96 -7.62
N THR A 355 14.53 25.18 -7.10
CA THR A 355 15.56 26.21 -7.26
C THR A 355 16.46 26.21 -6.04
N ALA A 356 17.78 26.05 -6.21
CA ALA A 356 18.74 26.09 -5.12
C ALA A 356 18.72 27.45 -4.38
N GLY A 357 18.88 27.40 -3.05
CA GLY A 357 18.73 28.56 -2.17
C GLY A 357 17.61 28.38 -1.13
N PRO A 358 17.01 29.48 -0.61
CA PRO A 358 16.01 29.41 0.45
C PRO A 358 14.84 28.47 0.14
N LYS A 359 14.34 27.75 1.16
CA LYS A 359 13.16 26.89 1.01
C LYS A 359 11.95 27.71 0.54
N PRO A 360 11.05 27.13 -0.29
CA PRO A 360 9.77 27.76 -0.62
C PRO A 360 8.93 28.10 0.61
N ALA A 361 8.30 29.28 0.60
CA ALA A 361 7.56 29.82 1.75
C ALA A 361 6.38 28.97 2.22
N GLN A 362 5.90 28.01 1.42
CA GLN A 362 4.87 27.06 1.87
C GLN A 362 5.34 26.19 3.04
N TYR A 363 6.66 26.01 3.21
CA TYR A 363 7.27 25.29 4.33
C TYR A 363 7.53 26.18 5.56
N ASP A 364 7.19 27.48 5.53
CA ASP A 364 7.31 28.37 6.70
C ASP A 364 6.17 28.18 7.71
N VAL A 365 5.13 27.42 7.34
CA VAL A 365 4.08 26.96 8.29
C VAL A 365 4.65 26.08 9.41
N ASP A 366 5.85 25.52 9.21
CA ASP A 366 6.53 24.60 10.12
C ASP A 366 7.95 25.06 10.37
N SER A 367 8.20 25.48 11.61
CA SER A 367 9.49 26.02 12.05
C SER A 367 10.61 24.98 12.13
N THR A 368 10.28 23.69 12.13
CA THR A 368 11.30 22.61 12.18
C THR A 368 11.87 22.27 10.80
N VAL A 369 11.18 22.66 9.71
CA VAL A 369 11.68 22.50 8.34
C VAL A 369 12.72 23.57 8.05
N THR A 370 13.94 23.37 8.54
CA THR A 370 15.00 24.40 8.50
C THR A 370 15.89 24.32 7.27
N HIS A 371 15.84 23.22 6.52
CA HIS A 371 16.73 22.97 5.40
C HIS A 371 16.41 23.85 4.20
N GLN A 372 17.47 24.37 3.57
CA GLN A 372 17.40 25.06 2.28
C GLN A 372 17.41 24.06 1.11
N ILE A 373 17.14 24.54 -0.11
CA ILE A 373 17.26 23.73 -1.32
C ILE A 373 18.72 23.64 -1.75
N ASN A 374 19.26 22.43 -1.81
CA ASN A 374 20.64 22.13 -2.13
C ASN A 374 20.99 22.45 -3.60
N ALA A 375 22.19 22.97 -3.85
CA ALA A 375 22.72 23.08 -5.20
C ALA A 375 22.85 21.70 -5.86
N PRO A 376 22.65 21.57 -7.19
CA PRO A 376 22.38 22.65 -8.16
C PRO A 376 20.91 23.08 -8.27
N GLY A 377 19.99 22.44 -7.54
CA GLY A 377 18.56 22.48 -7.87
C GLY A 377 18.23 21.45 -8.96
N GLY A 378 16.98 21.40 -9.39
CA GLY A 378 16.51 20.49 -10.43
C GLY A 378 15.24 19.74 -10.08
N LYS A 379 14.88 18.74 -10.87
CA LYS A 379 13.79 17.81 -10.61
C LYS A 379 14.27 16.64 -9.76
N VAL A 380 13.38 16.06 -8.94
CA VAL A 380 13.69 14.85 -8.13
C VAL A 380 14.13 13.69 -9.03
N TYR A 381 13.38 13.42 -10.10
CA TYR A 381 13.88 12.60 -11.20
C TYR A 381 14.81 13.44 -12.07
N ALA A 382 16.11 13.16 -11.97
CA ALA A 382 17.19 13.95 -12.53
C ALA A 382 17.34 13.75 -14.06
N GLY A 383 16.31 14.13 -14.81
CA GLY A 383 16.37 14.14 -16.28
C GLY A 383 17.38 15.15 -16.83
N THR A 384 17.72 15.00 -18.11
CA THR A 384 18.73 15.81 -18.82
C THR A 384 18.51 17.34 -18.75
N ALA A 385 17.27 17.79 -18.48
CA ALA A 385 16.93 19.19 -18.26
C ALA A 385 17.65 19.86 -17.08
N THR A 386 18.23 19.08 -16.16
CA THR A 386 19.01 19.56 -15.00
C THR A 386 20.53 19.58 -15.24
N GLY A 387 20.99 19.00 -16.35
CA GLY A 387 22.42 18.73 -16.57
C GLY A 387 22.98 17.56 -15.77
N ALA A 388 22.14 16.77 -15.08
CA ALA A 388 22.56 15.55 -14.39
C ALA A 388 23.27 14.58 -15.36
N THR A 389 24.44 14.09 -14.94
CA THR A 389 25.26 13.16 -15.73
C THR A 389 24.83 11.71 -15.58
N ASP A 390 24.23 11.34 -14.45
CA ASP A 390 23.51 10.08 -14.27
C ASP A 390 22.00 10.39 -14.17
N TYR A 391 21.25 10.03 -15.21
CA TYR A 391 19.81 10.23 -15.30
C TYR A 391 19.01 9.14 -14.58
N THR A 392 19.69 8.20 -13.92
CA THR A 392 19.10 7.14 -13.08
C THR A 392 19.15 7.46 -11.58
N ASP A 393 19.79 8.58 -11.20
CA ASP A 393 19.88 9.05 -9.83
C ASP A 393 18.73 9.98 -9.43
N ILE A 394 18.49 10.02 -8.12
CA ILE A 394 17.45 10.81 -7.48
C ILE A 394 18.08 12.06 -6.88
N TYR A 395 17.56 13.23 -7.23
CA TYR A 395 17.93 14.50 -6.61
C TYR A 395 17.09 14.75 -5.35
N TYR A 396 17.79 14.93 -4.24
CA TYR A 396 17.20 15.14 -2.91
C TYR A 396 17.27 16.62 -2.52
N PRO A 397 16.17 17.40 -2.65
CA PRO A 397 16.21 18.86 -2.59
C PRO A 397 16.66 19.41 -1.24
N MET A 398 16.31 18.74 -0.12
CA MET A 398 16.73 19.12 1.23
C MET A 398 17.72 18.12 1.86
N GLY A 399 18.22 17.17 1.07
CA GLY A 399 19.03 16.04 1.55
C GLY A 399 18.22 14.75 1.72
N ASN A 400 18.90 13.71 2.18
CA ASN A 400 18.38 12.38 2.49
C ASN A 400 19.24 11.80 3.62
N ASP A 401 18.62 11.17 4.61
CA ASP A 401 19.30 10.52 5.75
C ASP A 401 19.27 8.98 5.69
N TRP A 402 18.57 8.41 4.71
CA TRP A 402 18.59 6.96 4.41
C TRP A 402 19.73 6.52 3.49
N GLY A 403 20.41 7.44 2.81
CA GLY A 403 21.49 7.13 1.87
C GLY A 403 21.02 7.11 0.41
N ASN A 404 21.83 7.70 -0.47
CA ASN A 404 21.40 8.06 -1.83
C ASN A 404 21.32 6.88 -2.82
N ALA A 405 21.60 5.64 -2.40
CA ALA A 405 21.57 4.49 -3.30
C ALA A 405 20.19 3.83 -3.41
N ASN A 406 19.19 4.24 -2.62
CA ASN A 406 17.87 3.64 -2.68
C ASN A 406 17.12 4.03 -3.96
N ARG A 407 16.77 3.04 -4.78
CA ARG A 407 15.97 3.19 -6.01
C ARG A 407 14.61 2.49 -5.97
N ILE A 408 14.38 1.55 -5.04
CA ILE A 408 13.20 0.67 -5.12
C ILE A 408 11.89 1.40 -4.79
N ASN A 409 11.94 2.35 -3.86
CA ASN A 409 10.84 3.26 -3.52
C ASN A 409 10.31 4.01 -4.76
N PHE A 410 11.20 4.46 -5.63
CA PHE A 410 10.86 5.16 -6.87
C PHE A 410 10.37 4.20 -7.95
N LEU A 411 11.07 3.06 -8.14
CA LEU A 411 10.67 2.04 -9.11
C LEU A 411 9.23 1.54 -8.89
N ILE A 412 8.85 1.17 -7.66
CA ILE A 412 7.48 0.68 -7.42
C ILE A 412 6.43 1.74 -7.74
N THR A 413 6.75 3.00 -7.48
CA THR A 413 5.89 4.14 -7.80
C THR A 413 5.76 4.32 -9.31
N ASP A 414 6.85 4.26 -10.07
CA ASP A 414 6.78 4.31 -11.54
C ASP A 414 6.02 3.14 -12.14
N VAL A 415 6.24 1.92 -11.62
CA VAL A 415 5.53 0.73 -12.07
C VAL A 415 4.03 0.87 -11.81
N PHE A 416 3.64 1.28 -10.60
CA PHE A 416 2.22 1.48 -10.25
C PHE A 416 1.56 2.60 -11.06
N ALA A 417 2.27 3.69 -11.33
CA ALA A 417 1.81 4.75 -12.23
C ALA A 417 1.47 4.21 -13.64
N ALA A 418 2.29 3.28 -14.15
CA ALA A 418 2.11 2.64 -15.45
C ALA A 418 1.15 1.44 -15.46
N THR A 419 0.91 0.78 -14.32
CA THR A 419 0.12 -0.46 -14.26
C THR A 419 -1.32 -0.28 -13.79
N ILE A 420 -1.56 0.56 -12.78
CA ILE A 420 -2.84 0.64 -12.09
C ILE A 420 -3.70 1.75 -12.72
N PRO A 421 -4.90 1.45 -13.24
CA PRO A 421 -5.81 2.45 -13.79
C PRO A 421 -6.55 3.20 -12.68
N SER A 422 -7.02 4.41 -13.00
CA SER A 422 -7.96 5.19 -12.17
C SER A 422 -9.32 5.36 -12.87
N LEU A 423 -10.28 6.01 -12.19
CA LEU A 423 -11.56 6.41 -12.80
C LEU A 423 -11.42 7.35 -14.00
N TYR A 424 -10.27 8.04 -14.12
CA TYR A 424 -10.04 9.11 -15.10
C TYR A 424 -8.95 8.78 -16.11
N GLY A 425 -8.56 7.50 -16.22
CA GLY A 425 -7.47 7.03 -17.07
C GLY A 425 -6.24 6.60 -16.26
N ALA A 426 -5.05 6.70 -16.83
CA ALA A 426 -3.80 6.35 -16.17
C ALA A 426 -3.52 7.26 -14.94
N LEU A 427 -2.78 6.74 -13.96
CA LEU A 427 -2.42 7.49 -12.74
C LEU A 427 -1.41 8.62 -13.00
N ASP A 428 -0.68 8.56 -14.12
CA ASP A 428 0.27 9.56 -14.61
C ASP A 428 -0.26 10.41 -15.78
N ALA A 429 -1.57 10.40 -16.02
CA ALA A 429 -2.19 11.12 -17.12
C ALA A 429 -1.83 12.63 -17.10
N GLY A 430 -1.22 13.09 -18.19
CA GLY A 430 -0.75 14.48 -18.35
C GLY A 430 0.74 14.70 -18.07
N LEU A 431 1.49 13.68 -17.61
CA LEU A 431 2.95 13.75 -17.50
C LEU A 431 3.61 13.44 -18.85
N THR A 432 4.59 14.26 -19.27
CA THR A 432 5.38 14.03 -20.50
C THR A 432 6.25 12.77 -20.40
N GLN A 433 6.72 12.45 -19.19
CA GLN A 433 7.55 11.30 -18.87
C GLN A 433 6.96 10.64 -17.61
N GLY A 434 5.98 9.76 -17.81
CA GLY A 434 5.31 9.03 -16.73
C GLY A 434 6.01 7.72 -16.34
N GLY A 435 5.27 6.82 -15.69
CA GLY A 435 5.78 5.57 -15.14
C GLY A 435 6.40 4.66 -16.20
N ALA A 436 5.79 4.60 -17.39
CA ALA A 436 6.29 3.82 -18.52
C ALA A 436 7.66 4.30 -19.05
N TYR A 437 8.08 5.52 -18.72
CA TYR A 437 9.41 6.05 -19.03
C TYR A 437 10.41 5.80 -17.90
N TRP A 438 10.04 6.09 -16.64
CA TRP A 438 10.97 6.02 -15.50
C TRP A 438 11.18 4.61 -14.94
N ALA A 439 10.15 3.75 -14.95
CA ALA A 439 10.26 2.39 -14.42
C ALA A 439 11.44 1.57 -15.01
N PRO A 440 11.63 1.46 -16.35
CA PRO A 440 12.76 0.71 -16.89
C PRO A 440 14.13 1.32 -16.57
N ILE A 441 14.20 2.63 -16.29
CA ILE A 441 15.41 3.35 -15.92
C ILE A 441 15.81 3.00 -14.48
N HIS A 442 14.90 3.16 -13.52
CA HIS A 442 15.16 2.80 -12.13
C HIS A 442 15.32 1.28 -11.94
N ALA A 443 14.59 0.45 -12.71
CA ALA A 443 14.80 -0.99 -12.73
C ALA A 443 16.21 -1.37 -13.17
N GLN A 444 16.74 -0.72 -14.21
CA GLN A 444 18.11 -0.98 -14.66
C GLN A 444 19.16 -0.54 -13.63
N LYS A 445 18.94 0.56 -12.89
CA LYS A 445 19.86 1.00 -11.83
C LYS A 445 19.94 -0.02 -10.70
N ILE A 446 18.81 -0.61 -10.28
CA ILE A 446 18.80 -1.69 -9.27
C ILE A 446 19.45 -2.97 -9.80
N LEU A 447 19.17 -3.38 -11.04
CA LEU A 447 19.86 -4.53 -11.66
C LEU A 447 21.39 -4.33 -11.74
N ASN A 448 21.84 -3.11 -12.05
CA ASN A 448 23.26 -2.75 -12.04
C ASN A 448 23.85 -2.78 -10.62
N GLN A 449 23.06 -2.46 -9.59
CA GLN A 449 23.47 -2.59 -8.19
C GLN A 449 23.63 -4.05 -7.79
N GLN A 450 22.68 -4.91 -8.16
CA GLN A 450 22.69 -6.35 -7.88
C GLN A 450 23.83 -7.08 -8.62
N ALA A 451 24.09 -6.71 -9.87
CA ALA A 451 25.14 -7.32 -10.69
C ALA A 451 26.58 -7.11 -10.17
N ARG A 452 26.76 -6.36 -9.07
CA ARG A 452 28.05 -6.23 -8.35
C ARG A 452 28.35 -7.43 -7.46
N PHE A 453 27.35 -8.25 -7.13
CA PHE A 453 27.42 -9.26 -6.09
C PHE A 453 26.99 -10.63 -6.62
N ALA A 454 27.69 -11.68 -6.17
CA ALA A 454 27.51 -13.04 -6.70
C ALA A 454 26.23 -13.72 -6.23
N ASP A 455 25.62 -13.24 -5.14
CA ASP A 455 24.39 -13.75 -4.54
C ASP A 455 23.18 -12.81 -4.75
N GLY A 456 23.31 -11.79 -5.60
CA GLY A 456 22.18 -10.96 -6.04
C GLY A 456 21.65 -9.91 -5.06
N HIS A 457 22.29 -9.70 -3.89
CA HIS A 457 21.96 -8.58 -3.01
C HIS A 457 22.27 -7.21 -3.66
N THR A 458 21.74 -6.12 -3.13
CA THR A 458 21.66 -4.82 -3.80
C THR A 458 22.70 -3.82 -3.31
N TYR A 459 22.92 -3.74 -1.99
CA TYR A 459 23.67 -2.66 -1.34
C TYR A 459 24.97 -3.17 -0.73
N LEU A 460 26.07 -2.45 -0.97
CA LEU A 460 27.40 -2.80 -0.44
C LEU A 460 27.44 -2.77 1.10
N ASP A 461 26.88 -1.71 1.69
CA ASP A 461 26.85 -1.47 3.13
C ASP A 461 25.78 -0.43 3.50
N SER A 462 25.75 -0.04 4.78
CA SER A 462 24.80 0.95 5.32
C SER A 462 25.05 2.39 4.88
N GLY A 463 26.15 2.68 4.19
CA GLY A 463 26.42 3.98 3.57
C GLY A 463 25.69 4.17 2.23
N GLU A 464 25.35 3.07 1.55
CA GLU A 464 24.49 3.10 0.36
C GLU A 464 23.01 3.21 0.72
N ASN A 465 22.56 2.42 1.70
CA ASN A 465 21.24 2.53 2.31
C ASN A 465 21.32 2.14 3.80
N SER A 466 20.99 3.05 4.72
CA SER A 466 21.17 2.87 6.17
C SER A 466 20.07 2.05 6.85
N TYR A 467 18.97 1.75 6.15
CA TYR A 467 17.88 0.92 6.69
C TYR A 467 18.32 -0.55 6.87
N ASP A 468 18.05 -1.13 8.05
CA ASP A 468 18.44 -2.50 8.40
C ASP A 468 17.84 -3.57 7.48
N GLY A 469 16.59 -3.37 7.04
CA GLY A 469 15.85 -4.32 6.19
C GLY A 469 15.90 -4.00 4.69
N ARG A 470 16.97 -3.36 4.22
CA ARG A 470 17.11 -2.78 2.88
C ARG A 470 17.03 -3.79 1.74
N GLU A 471 17.58 -4.99 1.89
CA GLU A 471 17.50 -6.04 0.87
C GLU A 471 16.09 -6.61 0.82
N GLU A 472 15.52 -6.86 1.99
CA GLU A 472 14.18 -7.41 2.14
C GLU A 472 13.11 -6.42 1.61
N GLN A 473 13.34 -5.10 1.72
CA GLN A 473 12.54 -4.06 1.06
C GLN A 473 12.67 -4.13 -0.47
N VAL A 474 13.87 -4.32 -1.02
CA VAL A 474 14.07 -4.49 -2.47
C VAL A 474 13.26 -5.70 -2.97
N ALA A 475 13.37 -6.84 -2.27
CA ALA A 475 12.64 -8.06 -2.58
C ALA A 475 11.12 -7.85 -2.59
N GLN A 476 10.56 -7.29 -1.50
CA GLN A 476 9.11 -7.05 -1.36
C GLN A 476 8.56 -6.10 -2.43
N PHE A 477 9.26 -5.00 -2.70
CA PHE A 477 8.75 -3.99 -3.63
C PHE A 477 8.97 -4.41 -5.09
N ALA A 478 10.02 -5.18 -5.40
CA ALA A 478 10.17 -5.87 -6.69
C ALA A 478 9.02 -6.87 -6.93
N ALA A 479 8.61 -7.60 -5.88
CA ALA A 479 7.48 -8.52 -5.93
C ALA A 479 6.13 -7.84 -6.17
N TYR A 480 5.79 -6.78 -5.43
CA TYR A 480 4.59 -5.99 -5.71
C TYR A 480 4.62 -5.35 -7.11
N SER A 481 5.79 -4.86 -7.55
CA SER A 481 5.97 -4.31 -8.91
C SER A 481 5.69 -5.36 -9.99
N TYR A 482 6.36 -6.51 -9.93
CA TYR A 482 6.16 -7.63 -10.85
C TYR A 482 4.70 -8.11 -10.85
N LEU A 483 4.11 -8.30 -9.65
CA LEU A 483 2.73 -8.73 -9.49
C LEU A 483 1.73 -7.76 -10.13
N SER A 484 1.94 -6.44 -10.03
CA SER A 484 1.09 -5.46 -10.69
C SER A 484 1.15 -5.54 -12.23
N ARG A 485 2.32 -5.86 -12.82
CA ARG A 485 2.44 -6.13 -14.27
C ARG A 485 1.58 -7.32 -14.69
N LEU A 486 1.65 -8.41 -13.92
CA LEU A 486 0.86 -9.63 -14.20
C LEU A 486 -0.64 -9.35 -14.11
N LEU A 487 -1.08 -8.67 -13.04
CA LEU A 487 -2.48 -8.33 -12.81
C LEU A 487 -3.03 -7.36 -13.88
N GLN A 488 -2.24 -6.38 -14.32
CA GLN A 488 -2.60 -5.51 -15.44
C GLN A 488 -2.80 -6.31 -16.73
N ALA A 489 -1.83 -7.15 -17.10
CA ALA A 489 -1.86 -7.92 -18.34
C ALA A 489 -2.99 -8.97 -18.39
N ASN A 490 -3.47 -9.40 -17.23
CA ASN A 490 -4.62 -10.31 -17.10
C ASN A 490 -5.95 -9.58 -16.83
N GLY A 491 -5.98 -8.25 -16.99
CA GLY A 491 -7.20 -7.44 -16.88
C GLY A 491 -7.84 -7.45 -15.49
N ARG A 492 -7.04 -7.58 -14.42
CA ARG A 492 -7.54 -7.77 -13.04
C ARG A 492 -7.86 -6.48 -12.30
N PHE A 493 -7.36 -5.33 -12.75
CA PHE A 493 -7.73 -4.05 -12.17
C PHE A 493 -9.06 -3.55 -12.70
N SER A 494 -9.98 -3.24 -11.78
CA SER A 494 -11.19 -2.44 -12.03
C SER A 494 -11.36 -1.46 -10.88
N VAL A 495 -12.01 -0.31 -11.10
CA VAL A 495 -12.10 0.78 -10.11
C VAL A 495 -13.56 1.12 -9.83
N THR A 496 -13.88 1.42 -8.56
CA THR A 496 -15.23 1.82 -8.14
C THR A 496 -15.24 3.06 -7.25
N ASN A 497 -16.22 3.95 -7.48
CA ASN A 497 -16.57 5.05 -6.58
C ASN A 497 -17.86 4.79 -5.79
N ALA A 498 -18.37 3.55 -5.80
CA ALA A 498 -19.55 3.17 -5.04
C ALA A 498 -19.28 3.22 -3.52
N ALA A 499 -20.36 3.35 -2.75
CA ALA A 499 -20.36 3.03 -1.33
C ALA A 499 -20.14 1.52 -1.11
N TYR A 500 -19.74 1.15 0.11
CA TYR A 500 -19.59 -0.23 0.59
C TYR A 500 -20.57 -0.50 1.74
#